data_AF-A0A1L9UCU8-F1
#
_entry.id   AF-A0A1L9UCU8-F1
#
_cell.length_a   1.000
_cell.length_b   1.000
_cell.length_c   1.000
_cell.angle_alpha   90.00
_cell.angle_beta   90.00
_cell.angle_gamma   90.00
#
_symmetry.space_group_name_H-M   'P 1'
#
loop_
_entity.id
_entity.type
_entity.pdbx_description
1 polymer ?
#
loop_
_entity_poly.entity_id
_entity_poly.type
_entity_poly.pdbx_seq_one_letter_code
_entity_poly.pdbx_strand_id
1 'polypeptide(L)'
;MNLKHLLLLTTTAITPISFALADPNPLPNPVAPRSPQSTGLLSDLPTIIDNLKELLSQDTIDNLETIVKGAAVLLGGDTPQNLQKLLASDNIDKLQNIINNADLLLTTSFVNETSELIGDALPLVTDVSALLTAIMKTA
;
A
#
# COMPACT_ATOMS: atom_id res chain seq x y z
N MET A 1 -39.13 -47.12 -4.06
CA MET A 1 -39.71 -48.48 -4.01
C MET A 1 -40.17 -48.87 -5.41
N ASN A 2 -39.39 -49.70 -6.13
CA ASN A 2 -39.93 -50.77 -6.97
C ASN A 2 -38.79 -51.61 -7.57
N LEU A 3 -38.51 -52.71 -6.89
CA LEU A 3 -37.93 -53.92 -7.46
C LEU A 3 -38.95 -54.56 -8.40
N LYS A 4 -38.54 -54.97 -9.60
CA LYS A 4 -39.13 -56.05 -10.40
C LYS A 4 -38.07 -56.56 -11.39
N HIS A 5 -37.48 -57.71 -11.08
CA HIS A 5 -37.71 -58.98 -11.80
C HIS A 5 -36.78 -59.18 -12.99
N LEU A 6 -35.69 -59.93 -12.77
CA LEU A 6 -35.18 -60.82 -13.79
C LEU A 6 -34.50 -62.03 -13.15
N LEU A 7 -35.17 -63.17 -13.23
CA LEU A 7 -34.70 -64.49 -12.84
C LEU A 7 -33.93 -65.08 -14.04
N LEU A 8 -32.62 -65.30 -13.89
CA LEU A 8 -31.90 -66.25 -14.75
C LEU A 8 -31.00 -67.11 -13.85
N LEU A 9 -31.49 -68.30 -13.50
CA LEU A 9 -30.69 -69.37 -12.95
C LEU A 9 -29.82 -69.95 -14.08
N THR A 10 -28.52 -69.67 -14.06
CA THR A 10 -27.54 -70.41 -14.86
C THR A 10 -26.65 -71.23 -13.94
N THR A 11 -26.63 -72.53 -14.19
CA THR A 11 -25.85 -73.54 -13.50
C THR A 11 -24.36 -73.19 -13.48
N THR A 12 -23.76 -73.10 -12.28
CA THR A 12 -22.32 -72.98 -12.10
C THR A 12 -21.75 -74.38 -11.88
N ALA A 13 -20.97 -74.87 -12.85
CA ALA A 13 -20.07 -76.00 -12.61
C ALA A 13 -19.04 -75.58 -11.56
N ILE A 14 -19.03 -76.25 -10.41
CA ILE A 14 -18.03 -76.07 -9.37
C ILE A 14 -16.75 -76.74 -9.87
N THR A 15 -15.79 -75.95 -10.35
CA THR A 15 -14.41 -76.40 -10.50
C THR A 15 -13.82 -76.63 -9.09
N PRO A 16 -13.11 -77.74 -8.83
CA PRO A 16 -12.45 -77.90 -7.55
C PRO A 16 -11.40 -76.81 -7.39
N ILE A 17 -11.47 -76.07 -6.29
CA ILE A 17 -10.38 -75.23 -5.82
C ILE A 17 -9.22 -76.18 -5.51
N SER A 18 -8.18 -76.16 -6.34
CA SER A 18 -6.90 -76.74 -5.95
C SER A 18 -6.36 -75.92 -4.77
N PHE A 19 -6.49 -76.46 -3.56
CA PHE A 19 -5.68 -75.99 -2.43
C PHE A 19 -4.23 -76.36 -2.73
N ALA A 20 -3.47 -75.41 -3.29
CA ALA A 20 -2.02 -75.53 -3.32
C ALA A 20 -1.54 -75.61 -1.87
N LEU A 21 -0.98 -76.75 -1.48
CA LEU A 21 -0.29 -76.92 -0.21
C LEU A 21 0.79 -75.84 -0.14
N ALA A 22 0.73 -75.00 0.89
CA ALA A 22 1.79 -74.04 1.16
C ALA A 22 3.13 -74.80 1.25
N ASP A 23 4.10 -74.42 0.42
CA ASP A 23 5.44 -74.98 0.47
C ASP A 23 5.98 -74.82 1.90
N PRO A 24 6.38 -75.91 2.60
CA PRO A 24 6.83 -75.83 3.98
C PRO A 24 8.10 -74.98 4.16
N ASN A 25 8.80 -74.61 3.07
CA ASN A 25 9.95 -73.71 3.10
C ASN A 25 9.92 -72.72 1.91
N PRO A 26 9.12 -71.64 1.98
CA PRO A 26 9.17 -70.60 0.97
C PRO A 26 10.57 -69.96 0.97
N LEU A 27 11.18 -69.79 -0.21
CA LEU A 27 12.41 -69.01 -0.34
C LEU A 27 12.18 -67.63 0.31
N PRO A 28 13.12 -67.11 1.12
CA PRO A 28 12.97 -65.80 1.73
C PRO A 28 12.66 -64.76 0.65
N ASN A 29 11.53 -64.06 0.79
CA ASN A 29 11.20 -63.00 -0.15
C ASN A 29 12.33 -61.96 -0.12
N PRO A 30 12.97 -61.63 -1.26
CA PRO A 30 14.01 -60.61 -1.27
C PRO A 30 13.40 -59.33 -0.70
N VAL A 31 13.99 -58.83 0.38
CA VAL A 31 13.59 -57.56 0.95
C VAL A 31 13.82 -56.53 -0.15
N ALA A 32 12.75 -55.96 -0.71
CA ALA A 32 12.88 -54.88 -1.68
C ALA A 32 13.75 -53.79 -1.03
N PRO A 33 14.73 -53.22 -1.76
CA PRO A 33 15.51 -52.13 -1.20
C PRO A 33 14.56 -51.04 -0.73
N ARG A 34 14.78 -50.59 0.51
CA ARG A 34 14.03 -49.50 1.14
C ARG A 34 13.92 -48.36 0.13
N SER A 35 12.71 -47.92 -0.20
CA SER A 35 12.55 -46.73 -1.06
C SER A 35 13.32 -45.57 -0.44
N PRO A 36 14.07 -44.76 -1.22
CA PRO A 36 14.78 -43.61 -0.69
C PRO A 36 13.80 -42.75 0.10
N GLN A 37 14.04 -42.61 1.41
CA GLN A 37 13.25 -41.73 2.26
C GLN A 37 13.41 -40.31 1.73
N SER A 38 12.31 -39.56 1.63
CA SER A 38 12.31 -38.17 1.19
C SER A 38 13.27 -37.36 2.05
N THR A 39 14.43 -37.03 1.48
CA THR A 39 15.42 -36.13 2.09
C THR A 39 14.95 -34.67 2.12
N GLY A 40 13.73 -34.39 1.62
CA GLY A 40 13.28 -33.09 1.15
C GLY A 40 13.18 -31.94 2.16
N LEU A 41 13.35 -32.15 3.47
CA LEU A 41 13.48 -31.04 4.43
C LEU A 41 14.91 -30.84 4.92
N LEU A 42 15.71 -31.91 4.98
CA LEU A 42 17.09 -31.85 5.43
C LEU A 42 18.04 -31.44 4.30
N SER A 43 17.70 -31.76 3.04
CA SER A 43 18.41 -31.29 1.85
C SER A 43 18.18 -29.81 1.55
N ASP A 44 17.01 -29.30 1.94
CA ASP A 44 16.56 -27.95 1.58
C ASP A 44 16.86 -26.95 2.72
N LEU A 45 17.24 -27.45 3.89
CA LEU A 45 17.63 -26.67 5.06
C LEU A 45 18.75 -25.64 4.76
N PRO A 46 19.80 -25.95 3.98
CA PRO A 46 20.81 -24.95 3.61
C PRO A 46 20.22 -23.76 2.84
N THR A 47 19.36 -24.03 1.85
CA THR A 47 18.70 -23.00 1.06
C THR A 47 17.75 -22.16 1.90
N ILE A 48 16.98 -22.78 2.81
CA ILE A 48 16.11 -22.08 3.75
C ILE A 48 16.94 -21.16 4.67
N ILE A 49 18.07 -21.65 5.20
CA ILE A 49 18.96 -20.86 6.05
C ILE A 49 19.57 -19.69 5.28
N ASP A 50 19.96 -19.87 4.02
CA ASP A 50 20.56 -18.79 3.22
C ASP A 50 19.53 -17.71 2.88
N ASN A 51 18.29 -18.08 2.55
CA ASN A 51 17.19 -17.12 2.37
C ASN A 51 16.87 -16.35 3.67
N LEU A 52 16.96 -17.02 4.83
CA LEU A 52 16.77 -16.36 6.13
C LEU A 52 17.93 -15.42 6.48
N LYS A 53 19.18 -15.74 6.10
CA LYS A 53 20.32 -14.83 6.28
C LYS A 53 20.17 -13.57 5.44
N GLU A 54 19.63 -13.67 4.24
CA GLU A 54 19.34 -12.50 3.39
C GLU A 54 18.27 -11.61 4.04
N LEU A 55 17.17 -12.21 4.53
CA LEU A 55 16.10 -11.51 5.26
C LEU A 55 16.56 -10.90 6.58
N LEU A 56 17.50 -11.54 7.28
CA LEU A 56 18.06 -11.09 8.55
C LEU A 56 19.40 -10.37 8.40
N SER A 57 19.79 -10.03 7.16
CA SER A 57 21.01 -9.26 6.91
C SER A 57 20.86 -7.85 7.47
N GLN A 58 21.98 -7.24 7.86
CA GLN A 58 21.98 -5.90 8.44
C GLN A 58 21.30 -4.88 7.52
N ASP A 59 21.58 -4.96 6.20
CA ASP A 59 20.98 -4.06 5.22
C ASP A 59 19.45 -4.18 5.17
N THR A 60 18.90 -5.40 5.20
CA THR A 60 17.44 -5.60 5.24
C THR A 60 16.85 -5.05 6.53
N ILE A 61 17.49 -5.26 7.67
CA ILE A 61 17.03 -4.74 8.97
C ILE A 61 17.10 -3.21 9.01
N ASP A 62 18.17 -2.59 8.52
CA ASP A 62 18.34 -1.13 8.48
C ASP A 62 17.31 -0.47 7.55
N ASN A 63 17.04 -1.10 6.41
CA ASN A 63 15.98 -0.67 5.49
C ASN A 63 14.59 -0.80 6.15
N LEU A 64 14.33 -1.90 6.85
CA LEU A 64 13.06 -2.12 7.54
C LEU A 64 12.89 -1.12 8.70
N GLU A 65 13.95 -0.83 9.44
CA GLU A 65 13.95 0.20 10.48
C GLU A 65 13.64 1.58 9.89
N THR A 66 14.25 1.93 8.77
CA THR A 66 13.98 3.19 8.05
C THR A 66 12.53 3.27 7.59
N ILE A 67 12.00 2.19 6.99
CA ILE A 67 10.60 2.11 6.55
C ILE A 67 9.65 2.22 7.74
N VAL A 68 9.91 1.50 8.84
CA VAL A 68 9.05 1.51 10.03
C VAL A 68 9.09 2.88 10.71
N LYS A 69 10.25 3.54 10.80
CA LYS A 69 10.35 4.93 11.31
C LYS A 69 9.60 5.90 10.41
N GLY A 70 9.78 5.82 9.09
CA GLY A 70 9.05 6.64 8.14
C GLY A 70 7.54 6.43 8.24
N ALA A 71 7.08 5.18 8.29
CA ALA A 71 5.69 4.82 8.49
C ALA A 71 5.15 5.30 9.85
N ALA A 72 5.93 5.22 10.92
CA ALA A 72 5.53 5.73 12.23
C ALA A 72 5.32 7.25 12.22
N VAL A 73 6.12 8.00 11.46
CA VAL A 73 5.92 9.46 11.28
C VAL A 73 4.68 9.75 10.44
N LEU A 74 4.45 8.99 9.36
CA LEU A 74 3.33 9.23 8.44
C LEU A 74 1.98 8.76 8.99
N LEU A 75 1.97 7.67 9.75
CA LEU A 75 0.77 6.98 10.23
C LEU A 75 0.52 7.20 11.74
N GLY A 76 1.52 7.68 12.47
CA GLY A 76 1.46 7.89 13.92
C GLY A 76 1.60 9.37 14.32
N GLY A 77 1.53 9.60 15.63
CA GLY A 77 1.56 10.95 16.20
C GLY A 77 0.43 11.84 15.66
N ASP A 78 0.74 13.14 15.50
CA ASP A 78 -0.22 14.13 15.04
C ASP A 78 -0.27 14.26 13.50
N THR A 79 0.63 13.60 12.76
CA THR A 79 0.76 13.76 11.30
C THR A 79 -0.54 13.45 10.55
N PRO A 80 -1.22 12.30 10.75
CA PRO A 80 -2.47 12.02 10.06
C PRO A 80 -3.55 13.06 10.35
N GLN A 81 -3.59 13.59 11.58
CA GLN A 81 -4.61 14.56 11.99
C GLN A 81 -4.31 15.96 11.45
N ASN A 82 -3.03 16.35 11.40
CA ASN A 82 -2.61 17.60 10.79
C ASN A 82 -2.85 17.59 9.28
N LEU A 83 -2.58 16.47 8.61
CA LEU A 83 -2.91 16.28 7.20
C LEU A 83 -4.41 16.31 6.97
N GLN A 84 -5.22 15.64 7.79
CA GLN A 84 -6.68 15.71 7.70
C GLN A 84 -7.20 17.13 7.90
N LYS A 85 -6.66 17.88 8.87
CA LYS A 85 -7.02 19.29 9.07
C LYS A 85 -6.63 20.15 7.87
N LEU A 86 -5.41 20.01 7.37
CA LEU A 86 -4.91 20.80 6.23
C LEU A 86 -5.69 20.50 4.94
N LEU A 87 -6.01 19.22 4.71
CA LEU A 87 -6.73 18.72 3.54
C LEU A 87 -8.25 18.69 3.73
N ALA A 88 -8.78 19.17 4.87
CA ALA A 88 -10.21 19.31 5.08
C ALA A 88 -10.80 20.25 4.03
N SER A 89 -12.00 19.93 3.52
CA SER A 89 -12.66 20.70 2.46
C SER A 89 -12.67 22.20 2.77
N ASP A 90 -13.09 22.59 3.98
CA ASP A 90 -13.13 23.98 4.42
C ASP A 90 -11.79 24.71 4.27
N ASN A 91 -10.67 24.02 4.51
CA ASN A 91 -9.33 24.60 4.39
C ASN A 91 -8.89 24.66 2.93
N ILE A 92 -9.16 23.61 2.15
CA ILE A 92 -8.91 23.61 0.70
C ILE A 92 -9.74 24.69 0.00
N ASP A 93 -10.99 24.89 0.38
CA ASP A 93 -11.88 25.93 -0.18
C ASP A 93 -11.39 27.34 0.21
N LYS A 94 -10.94 27.54 1.46
CA LYS A 94 -10.31 28.79 1.87
C LYS A 94 -9.03 29.08 1.09
N LEU A 95 -8.17 28.08 0.92
CA LEU A 95 -6.94 28.23 0.14
C LEU A 95 -7.24 28.55 -1.32
N GLN A 96 -8.19 27.84 -1.94
CA GLN A 96 -8.63 28.15 -3.31
C GLN A 96 -9.18 29.56 -3.43
N ASN A 97 -10.00 30.01 -2.48
CA ASN A 97 -10.51 31.38 -2.48
C ASN A 97 -9.39 32.42 -2.35
N ILE A 98 -8.40 32.20 -1.48
CA ILE A 98 -7.24 33.09 -1.37
C ILE A 98 -6.48 33.13 -2.70
N ILE A 99 -6.20 31.96 -3.28
CA ILE A 99 -5.46 31.84 -4.55
C ILE A 99 -6.21 32.55 -5.68
N ASN A 100 -7.53 32.37 -5.78
CA ASN A 100 -8.34 33.04 -6.81
C ASN A 100 -8.33 34.57 -6.64
N ASN A 101 -8.47 35.07 -5.41
CA ASN A 101 -8.39 36.51 -5.17
C ASN A 101 -6.97 37.05 -5.45
N ALA A 102 -5.93 36.30 -5.06
CA ALA A 102 -4.55 36.68 -5.35
C ALA A 102 -4.28 36.72 -6.85
N ASP A 103 -4.78 35.75 -7.62
CA ASP A 103 -4.65 35.72 -9.08
C ASP A 103 -5.25 36.98 -9.73
N LEU A 104 -6.45 37.39 -9.31
CA LEU A 104 -7.10 38.63 -9.77
C LEU A 104 -6.27 39.88 -9.40
N LEU A 105 -5.76 39.94 -8.18
CA LEU A 105 -4.98 41.08 -7.68
C LEU A 105 -3.55 41.14 -8.23
N LEU A 106 -2.99 40.02 -8.68
CA LEU A 106 -1.63 39.93 -9.21
C LEU A 106 -1.60 39.96 -10.74
N THR A 107 -2.72 40.24 -11.40
CA THR A 107 -2.73 40.50 -12.85
C THR A 107 -1.88 41.73 -13.16
N THR A 108 -1.12 41.66 -14.26
CA THR A 108 -0.26 42.78 -14.70
C THR A 108 -1.04 44.08 -14.85
N SER A 109 -2.28 44.03 -15.36
CA SER A 109 -3.13 45.21 -15.50
C SER A 109 -3.45 45.82 -14.13
N PHE A 110 -3.98 45.03 -13.20
CA PHE A 110 -4.36 45.52 -11.87
C PHE A 110 -3.17 46.09 -11.09
N VAL A 111 -2.02 45.41 -11.14
CA VAL A 111 -0.79 45.87 -10.46
C VAL A 111 -0.28 47.18 -11.09
N ASN A 112 -0.27 47.30 -12.41
CA ASN A 112 0.18 48.52 -13.09
C ASN A 112 -0.77 49.69 -12.82
N GLU A 113 -2.07 49.49 -13.00
CA GLU A 113 -3.10 50.51 -12.76
C GLU A 113 -3.11 50.98 -11.31
N THR A 114 -2.96 50.06 -10.35
CA THR A 114 -2.88 50.41 -8.93
C THR A 114 -1.58 51.17 -8.62
N SER A 115 -0.46 50.78 -9.22
CA SER A 115 0.82 51.47 -9.03
C SER A 115 0.79 52.88 -9.62
N GLU A 116 0.18 53.06 -10.80
CA GLU A 116 -0.03 54.36 -11.44
C GLU A 116 -0.96 55.23 -10.59
N LEU A 117 -2.10 54.69 -10.14
CA LEU A 117 -3.02 55.41 -9.26
C LEU A 117 -2.35 55.88 -7.95
N ILE A 118 -1.54 55.02 -7.32
CA ILE A 118 -0.77 55.40 -6.12
C ILE A 118 0.27 56.47 -6.47
N GLY A 119 0.96 56.33 -7.60
CA GLY A 119 1.93 57.31 -8.09
C GLY A 119 1.30 58.70 -8.31
N ASP A 120 0.13 58.75 -8.92
CA ASP A 120 -0.59 59.98 -9.25
C ASP A 120 -1.26 60.62 -8.02
N ALA A 121 -1.75 59.81 -7.08
CA ALA A 121 -2.44 60.29 -5.90
C ALA A 121 -1.48 60.99 -4.90
N LEU A 122 -0.21 60.58 -4.83
CA LEU A 122 0.77 61.14 -3.87
C LEU A 122 1.02 62.66 -4.06
N PRO A 123 1.29 63.16 -5.28
CA PRO A 123 1.37 64.61 -5.53
C PRO A 123 0.11 65.36 -5.13
N LEU A 124 -1.07 64.84 -5.49
CA LEU A 124 -2.37 65.45 -5.15
C LEU A 124 -2.55 65.60 -3.64
N VAL A 125 -2.22 64.57 -2.85
CA VAL A 125 -2.28 64.64 -1.38
C VAL A 125 -1.31 65.71 -0.85
N THR A 126 -0.12 65.81 -1.43
CA THR A 126 0.89 66.81 -1.04
C THR A 126 0.39 68.22 -1.33
N ASP A 127 -0.12 68.48 -2.53
CA ASP A 127 -0.61 69.79 -2.95
C ASP A 127 -1.80 70.26 -2.11
N VAL A 128 -2.74 69.35 -1.82
CA VAL A 128 -3.88 69.65 -0.93
C VAL A 128 -3.39 69.96 0.49
N SER A 129 -2.41 69.24 1.01
CA SER A 129 -1.86 69.50 2.35
C SER A 129 -1.13 70.85 2.44
N ALA A 130 -0.41 71.23 1.37
CA ALA A 130 0.26 72.51 1.27
C ALA A 130 -0.75 73.66 1.18
N LEU A 131 -1.82 73.48 0.40
CA LEU A 131 -2.93 74.42 0.31
C LEU A 131 -3.61 74.61 1.67
N LEU A 132 -3.92 73.51 2.38
CA LEU A 132 -4.51 73.58 3.73
C LEU A 132 -3.60 74.33 4.71
N THR A 133 -2.29 74.07 4.65
CA THR A 133 -1.33 74.76 5.53
C THR A 133 -1.26 76.25 5.21
N ALA A 134 -1.31 76.62 3.93
CA ALA A 134 -1.31 78.01 3.51
C ALA A 134 -2.56 78.76 4.02
N ILE A 135 -3.76 78.18 3.86
CA ILE A 135 -5.00 78.82 4.33
C ILE A 135 -5.01 78.98 5.86
N MET A 136 -4.49 78.00 6.60
CA MET A 136 -4.42 78.06 8.07
C MET A 136 -3.37 79.05 8.57
N LYS A 137 -2.32 79.32 7.80
CA LYS A 137 -1.33 80.35 8.13
C LYS A 137 -1.84 81.76 7.82
N THR A 138 -2.78 81.89 6.90
CA THR A 138 -3.39 83.18 6.53
C THR A 138 -4.64 83.54 7.34
N ALA A 139 -5.22 82.58 8.08
CA ALA A 139 -6.32 82.78 9.02
C ALA A 139 -5.78 83.05 10.43
#